data_AF-A0A969EHI7-F1
#
_entry.id   AF-A0A969EHI7-F1
#
_cell.length_a   1.000
_cell.length_b   1.000
_cell.length_c   1.000
_cell.angle_alpha   90.00
_cell.angle_beta   90.00
_cell.angle_gamma   90.00
#
_symmetry.space_group_name_H-M   'P 1'
#
loop_
_entity.id
_entity.type
_entity.pdbx_description
1 polymer ?
#
loop_
_entity_poly.entity_id
_entity_poly.type
_entity_poly.pdbx_seq_one_letter_code
_entity_poly.pdbx_strand_id
1 'polypeptide(L)' 'MRRFVLGDIHGAYRALRQCLERASFSYDEDLLIALGDVSDGWPDVKAVWMNFEIKTH' A
#
# COMPACT_ATOMS: atom_id res chain seq x y z
N MET A 1 16.19 -3.92 -6.46
CA MET A 1 15.25 -3.12 -5.67
C MET A 1 14.51 -2.12 -6.55
N ARG A 2 13.28 -2.49 -6.98
CA ARG A 2 12.40 -1.57 -7.73
C ARG A 2 11.63 -0.69 -6.76
N ARG A 3 11.11 0.42 -7.26
CA ARG A 3 10.29 1.35 -6.47
C ARG A 3 8.91 1.45 -7.10
N PHE A 4 7.89 1.22 -6.30
CA PHE A 4 6.50 1.36 -6.66
C PHE A 4 5.92 2.55 -5.90
N VAL A 5 5.23 3.43 -6.62
CA VAL A 5 4.58 4.60 -6.05
C VAL A 5 3.07 4.40 -6.17
N LEU A 6 2.36 4.52 -5.05
CA LEU A 6 0.90 4.46 -4.97
C LEU A 6 0.35 5.80 -4.48
N GLY A 7 -0.68 6.29 -5.16
CA GLY A 7 -1.50 7.40 -4.68
C GLY A 7 -2.50 6.93 -3.63
N ASP A 8 -3.59 7.67 -3.51
CA ASP A 8 -4.59 7.51 -2.45
C ASP A 8 -5.20 6.10 -2.43
N ILE A 9 -5.12 5.42 -1.28
CA ILE A 9 -5.61 4.04 -1.09
C ILE A 9 -7.02 4.05 -0.52
N HIS A 10 -7.37 5.06 0.31
CA HIS A 10 -8.69 5.21 0.94
C HIS A 10 -9.21 3.92 1.61
N GLY A 11 -8.33 3.15 2.26
CA GLY A 11 -8.68 1.87 2.89
C GLY A 11 -9.07 0.74 1.92
N ALA A 12 -8.87 0.88 0.60
CA ALA A 12 -9.24 -0.10 -0.43
C ALA A 12 -8.26 -1.28 -0.51
N TYR A 13 -8.14 -2.05 0.57
CA TYR A 13 -7.18 -3.17 0.71
C TYR A 13 -7.24 -4.20 -0.44
N ARG A 14 -8.45 -4.56 -0.91
CA ARG A 14 -8.62 -5.52 -2.00
C ARG A 14 -8.05 -5.00 -3.33
N ALA A 15 -8.24 -3.71 -3.61
CA ALA A 15 -7.70 -3.07 -4.80
C ALA A 15 -6.17 -3.00 -4.73
N LEU A 16 -5.62 -2.63 -3.56
CA LEU A 16 -4.18 -2.63 -3.32
C LEU A 16 -3.56 -4.01 -3.59
N ARG A 17 -4.13 -5.09 -3.01
CA ARG A 17 -3.67 -6.48 -3.25
C ARG A 17 -3.64 -6.83 -4.73
N GLN A 18 -4.70 -6.51 -5.47
CA GLN A 18 -4.78 -6.77 -6.90
C GLN A 18 -3.72 -6.01 -7.70
N CYS A 19 -3.46 -4.74 -7.35
CA CYS A 19 -2.42 -3.94 -7.99
C CYS A 19 -1.02 -4.53 -7.76
N LEU A 20 -0.71 -4.92 -6.51
CA LEU A 20 0.59 -5.53 -6.17
C LEU A 20 0.80 -6.88 -6.88
N GLU A 21 -0.24 -7.70 -6.99
CA GLU A 21 -0.19 -8.98 -7.71
C GLU A 21 0.08 -8.76 -9.22
N ARG A 22 -0.66 -7.84 -9.86
CA ARG A 22 -0.48 -7.50 -11.28
C ARG A 22 0.89 -6.87 -11.57
N ALA A 23 1.45 -6.18 -10.58
CA ALA A 23 2.78 -5.58 -10.67
C ALA A 23 3.92 -6.58 -10.40
N SER A 24 3.59 -7.81 -9.99
CA SER A 24 4.55 -8.80 -9.50
C SER A 24 5.47 -8.20 -8.43
N PHE A 25 4.88 -7.51 -7.45
CA PHE A 25 5.59 -6.85 -6.37
C PHE A 25 6.23 -7.88 -5.42
N SER A 26 7.51 -7.70 -5.10
CA SER A 26 8.24 -8.51 -4.13
C SER A 26 8.34 -7.77 -2.79
N TYR A 27 7.82 -8.37 -1.73
CA TYR A 27 7.86 -7.80 -0.38
C TYR A 27 9.28 -7.74 0.21
N ASP A 28 10.18 -8.63 -0.25
CA ASP A 28 11.56 -8.72 0.26
C ASP A 28 12.53 -7.86 -0.55
N GLU A 29 12.21 -7.54 -1.81
CA GLU A 29 13.14 -6.91 -2.76
C GLU A 29 12.69 -5.52 -3.24
N ASP A 30 11.39 -5.22 -3.20
CA ASP A 30 10.84 -3.97 -3.72
C ASP A 30 10.40 -3.02 -2.60
N LEU A 31 10.47 -1.73 -2.91
CA LEU A 31 9.99 -0.67 -2.02
C LEU A 31 8.66 -0.13 -2.53
N LEU A 32 7.65 -0.12 -1.67
CA LEU A 32 6.37 0.54 -1.89
C LEU A 32 6.35 1.91 -1.18
N ILE A 33 6.03 2.97 -1.93
CA ILE A 33 5.90 4.33 -1.42
C ILE A 33 4.45 4.77 -1.62
N ALA A 34 3.72 5.02 -0.53
CA ALA A 34 2.38 5.61 -0.58
C ALA A 34 2.46 7.12 -0.38
N LEU A 35 1.81 7.90 -1.25
CA LEU A 35 1.92 9.36 -1.27
C LEU A 35 1.01 10.09 -0.26
N GLY A 36 0.03 9.40 0.34
CA GLY A 36 -0.97 10.01 1.21
C GLY A 36 -2.26 9.19 1.22
N ASP A 37 -3.26 9.64 2.00
CA ASP A 37 -4.63 9.10 2.05
C ASP A 37 -4.71 7.57 2.00
N VAL A 38 -3.84 6.95 2.79
CA VAL A 38 -3.77 5.50 2.94
C VAL A 38 -5.07 4.97 3.59
N SER A 39 -5.67 5.80 4.44
CA SER A 39 -6.67 5.42 5.41
C SER A 39 -7.76 6.47 5.54
N ASP A 40 -8.98 6.08 5.21
CA ASP A 40 -10.19 6.83 5.53
C ASP A 40 -10.89 6.22 6.75
N GLY A 41 -11.97 6.79 7.27
CA GLY A 41 -12.71 6.27 8.44
C GLY A 41 -13.34 4.86 8.31
N TRP A 42 -12.88 4.05 7.35
CA TRP A 42 -13.36 2.70 7.08
C TRP A 42 -12.74 1.65 8.03
N PRO A 43 -13.46 0.55 8.34
CA PRO A 43 -13.03 -0.44 9.32
C PRO A 43 -11.71 -1.16 8.99
N ASP A 44 -11.37 -1.28 7.70
CA ASP A 44 -10.25 -2.09 7.20
C ASP A 44 -8.88 -1.38 7.28
N VAL A 45 -8.84 -0.12 7.73
CA VAL A 45 -7.62 0.66 7.86
C VAL A 45 -6.54 -0.04 8.68
N LYS A 46 -6.93 -0.75 9.73
CA LYS A 46 -5.97 -1.44 10.62
C LYS A 46 -5.11 -2.47 9.88
N ALA A 47 -5.64 -3.10 8.83
CA ALA A 47 -4.93 -4.10 8.04
C ALA A 47 -3.89 -3.47 7.09
N VAL A 48 -4.08 -2.21 6.69
CA VAL A 48 -3.13 -1.49 5.84
C VAL A 48 -1.89 -1.06 6.65
N TRP A 49 -2.08 -0.56 7.87
CA TRP A 49 -0.97 -0.12 8.72
C TRP A 49 -0.11 -1.26 9.28
N MET A 50 -0.69 -2.44 9.56
CA MET A 50 0.07 -3.55 10.16
C MET A 50 0.98 -4.29 9.16
N ASN A 51 0.74 -4.14 7.86
CA ASN A 51 1.46 -4.91 6.83
C ASN A 51 2.44 -4.07 6.01
N PHE A 52 2.48 -2.74 6.20
CA PHE A 52 3.34 -1.85 5.42
C PHE A 52 3.99 -0.83 6.36
N GLU A 53 5.33 -0.72 6.32
CA GLU A 53 6.05 0.39 6.93
C GLU A 53 5.89 1.61 6.02
N ILE A 54 4.79 2.34 6.20
CA ILE A 54 4.45 3.49 5.39
C ILE A 54 5.29 4.68 5.86
N LYS A 55 6.31 5.04 5.09
CA LYS A 55 7.03 6.31 5.27
C LYS A 55 6.22 7.43 4.63
N THR A 56 5.39 8.09 5.44
CA THR A 56 4.79 9.39 5.09
C THR A 56 5.88 10.45 5.18
N HIS A 57 6.11 11.21 4.11
CA HIS A 57 6.93 12.44 4.15
C HIS A 57 6.07 13.63 4.54
#